data_AF-A0A2N7PI33-F1
#
_entry.id   AF-A0A2N7PI33-F1
#
_cell.length_a   1.000
_cell.length_b   1.000
_cell.length_c   1.000
_cell.angle_alpha   90.00
_cell.angle_beta   90.00
_cell.angle_gamma   90.00
#
_symmetry.space_group_name_H-M   'P 1'
#
loop_
_entity.id
_entity.type
_entity.pdbx_description
1 polymer ?
#
loop_
_entity_poly.entity_id
_entity_poly.type
_entity_poly.pdbx_seq_one_letter_code
_entity_poly.pdbx_strand_id
1 'polypeptide(L)'
;MVRDKLKLLETYLKFQDKAIFVDIETEGLSKERNDITLIGICKDGRYFAFIKNLNLEKALNFLSTSPIWITFGGENFDLPFIKKTFQSLEYPEIHLDLFHYTRLLGLRGGLKKIEKELGIERKTEGFNGYTAVKLWRKWIEERDRSALRKLILYNREDVLNLKIVLDYIIEFCYKKRFF
;
A
#
# COMPACT_ATOMS: atom_id res chain seq x y z
N MET A 1 11.96 18.97 5.77
CA MET A 1 12.37 18.17 4.57
C MET A 1 12.95 16.78 4.88
N VAL A 2 13.80 16.59 5.90
CA VAL A 2 14.16 15.25 6.45
C VAL A 2 13.74 15.12 7.92
N ARG A 3 13.94 16.17 8.72
CA ARG A 3 13.58 16.22 10.16
C ARG A 3 12.09 15.92 10.41
N ASP A 4 11.20 16.46 9.58
CA ASP A 4 9.76 16.22 9.69
C ASP A 4 9.40 14.74 9.45
N LYS A 5 10.06 14.10 8.48
CA LYS A 5 9.86 12.68 8.16
C LYS A 5 10.32 11.78 9.32
N LEU A 6 11.47 12.09 9.92
CA LEU A 6 11.94 11.36 11.10
C LEU A 6 10.97 11.50 12.28
N LYS A 7 10.40 12.69 12.50
CA LYS A 7 9.39 12.91 13.54
C LYS A 7 8.11 12.08 13.30
N LEU A 8 7.64 11.97 12.05
CA LEU A 8 6.50 11.11 11.73
C LEU A 8 6.83 9.63 11.96
N LEU A 9 8.05 9.20 11.61
CA LEU A 9 8.52 7.84 11.86
C LEU A 9 8.65 7.53 13.36
N GLU A 10 9.17 8.47 14.17
CA GLU A 10 9.17 8.37 15.64
C GLU A 10 7.75 8.26 16.22
N THR A 11 6.80 9.00 15.64
CA THR A 11 5.40 8.94 16.06
C THR A 11 4.81 7.57 15.76
N TYR A 12 5.06 7.03 14.56
CA TYR A 12 4.69 5.65 14.24
C TYR A 12 5.28 4.65 15.24
N LEU A 13 6.56 4.77 15.60
CA LEU A 13 7.22 3.84 16.53
C LEU A 13 6.52 3.79 17.90
N LYS A 14 5.90 4.89 18.34
CA LYS A 14 5.13 4.99 19.60
C LYS A 14 3.69 4.45 19.48
N PHE A 15 3.12 4.42 18.29
CA PHE A 15 1.71 4.13 18.03
C PHE A 15 1.52 3.09 16.91
N GLN A 16 2.35 2.05 16.88
CA GLN A 16 2.33 1.04 15.82
C GLN A 16 0.98 0.31 15.74
N ASP A 17 0.33 0.11 16.89
CA ASP A 17 -1.01 -0.47 17.03
C ASP A 17 -2.11 0.42 16.45
N LYS A 18 -1.81 1.66 16.05
CA LYS A 18 -2.74 2.57 15.36
C LYS A 18 -2.53 2.60 13.85
N ALA A 19 -1.49 1.94 13.35
CA ALA A 19 -1.16 1.96 11.93
C ALA A 19 -1.89 0.90 11.10
N ILE A 20 -2.09 1.23 9.83
CA ILE A 20 -2.44 0.28 8.76
C ILE A 20 -1.48 0.45 7.59
N PHE A 21 -1.18 -0.66 6.92
CA PHE A 21 -0.50 -0.69 5.63
C PHE A 21 -1.55 -0.83 4.54
N VAL A 22 -1.48 0.01 3.52
CA VAL A 22 -2.51 0.11 2.48
C VAL A 22 -1.86 0.13 1.10
N ASP A 23 -2.45 -0.62 0.18
CA ASP A 23 -2.15 -0.60 -1.26
C ASP A 23 -3.45 -0.84 -2.03
N ILE A 24 -3.60 -0.24 -3.21
CA ILE A 24 -4.79 -0.37 -4.05
C ILE A 24 -4.47 -0.91 -5.45
N GLU A 25 -5.47 -1.57 -6.03
CA GLU A 25 -5.50 -1.90 -7.46
C GLU A 25 -6.65 -1.18 -8.14
N THR A 26 -6.45 -0.70 -9.37
CA THR A 26 -7.42 0.13 -10.09
C THR A 26 -7.71 -0.41 -11.48
N GLU A 27 -8.78 0.06 -12.12
CA GLU A 27 -9.12 -0.29 -13.50
C GLU A 27 -8.15 0.34 -14.53
N GLY A 28 -7.32 1.28 -14.06
CA GLY A 28 -6.35 2.05 -14.84
C GLY A 28 -5.78 3.20 -14.01
N LEU A 29 -4.86 3.96 -14.60
CA LEU A 29 -4.03 4.93 -13.86
C LEU A 29 -4.71 6.27 -13.58
N SER A 30 -5.86 6.57 -14.20
CA SER A 30 -6.50 7.88 -14.09
C SER A 30 -7.65 7.84 -13.10
N LYS A 31 -7.53 8.51 -11.95
CA LYS A 31 -8.63 8.59 -10.97
C LYS A 31 -9.91 9.19 -11.54
N GLU A 32 -9.82 10.06 -12.53
CA GLU A 32 -11.00 10.66 -13.18
C GLU A 32 -11.77 9.66 -14.07
N ARG A 33 -11.09 8.63 -14.59
CA ARG A 33 -11.66 7.67 -15.55
C ARG A 33 -11.82 6.26 -15.01
N ASN A 34 -11.17 5.95 -13.89
CA ASN A 34 -11.05 4.62 -13.35
C ASN A 34 -11.44 4.62 -11.87
N ASP A 35 -11.90 3.46 -11.40
CA ASP A 35 -12.17 3.24 -9.99
C ASP A 35 -11.20 2.21 -9.39
N ILE A 36 -11.23 2.14 -8.06
CA ILE A 36 -10.57 1.09 -7.30
C ILE A 36 -11.28 -0.25 -7.56
N THR A 37 -10.49 -1.28 -7.82
CA THR A 37 -10.94 -2.67 -7.98
C THR A 37 -10.73 -3.48 -6.70
N LEU A 38 -9.66 -3.18 -5.97
CA LEU A 38 -9.28 -3.86 -4.74
C LEU A 38 -8.54 -2.89 -3.82
N ILE A 39 -8.85 -2.90 -2.53
CA ILE A 39 -8.05 -2.29 -1.45
C ILE A 39 -7.52 -3.41 -0.58
N GLY A 40 -6.20 -3.48 -0.46
CA GLY A 40 -5.53 -4.31 0.51
C GLY A 40 -5.21 -3.53 1.76
N ILE A 41 -5.51 -4.09 2.92
CA ILE A 41 -5.16 -3.51 4.22
C ILE A 41 -4.48 -4.57 5.07
N CYS A 42 -3.32 -4.24 5.64
CA CYS A 42 -2.76 -5.01 6.75
C CYS A 42 -2.90 -4.23 8.06
N LYS A 43 -3.58 -4.85 9.03
CA LYS A 43 -3.76 -4.36 10.38
C LYS A 43 -3.33 -5.45 11.36
N ASP A 44 -2.45 -5.13 12.30
CA ASP A 44 -1.98 -6.05 13.34
C ASP A 44 -1.49 -7.40 12.78
N GLY A 45 -0.75 -7.34 11.67
CA GLY A 45 -0.19 -8.51 10.98
C GLY A 45 -1.20 -9.33 10.16
N ARG A 46 -2.46 -8.90 10.09
CA ARG A 46 -3.52 -9.57 9.33
C ARG A 46 -3.86 -8.78 8.08
N TYR A 47 -3.81 -9.47 6.93
CA TYR A 47 -4.20 -8.92 5.65
C TYR A 47 -5.70 -9.11 5.38
N PHE A 48 -6.34 -8.07 4.88
CA PHE A 48 -7.73 -8.02 4.45
C PHE A 48 -7.80 -7.51 3.00
N ALA A 49 -8.60 -8.18 2.18
CA ALA A 49 -8.88 -7.76 0.81
C ALA A 49 -10.33 -7.27 0.69
N PHE A 50 -10.50 -6.06 0.18
CA PHE A 50 -11.79 -5.44 -0.06
C PHE A 50 -11.96 -5.18 -1.56
N ILE A 51 -12.92 -5.85 -2.19
CA ILE A 51 -13.01 -5.97 -3.64
C ILE A 51 -14.27 -5.26 -4.14
N LYS A 52 -14.14 -4.48 -5.22
CA LYS A 52 -15.25 -3.77 -5.88
C LYS A 52 -16.41 -4.73 -6.16
N ASN A 53 -17.61 -4.28 -5.85
CA ASN A 53 -18.87 -5.05 -5.97
C ASN A 53 -18.99 -6.32 -5.11
N LEU A 54 -18.07 -6.54 -4.15
CA LEU A 54 -18.17 -7.66 -3.19
C LEU A 54 -18.21 -7.16 -1.74
N ASN A 55 -17.23 -6.35 -1.34
CA ASN A 55 -17.07 -5.88 0.04
C ASN A 55 -16.20 -4.62 0.17
N LEU A 56 -16.02 -3.86 -0.92
CA LEU A 56 -15.11 -2.70 -0.97
C LEU A 56 -15.43 -1.67 0.13
N GLU A 57 -16.71 -1.46 0.39
CA GLU A 57 -17.24 -0.52 1.38
C GLU A 57 -16.76 -0.84 2.81
N LYS A 58 -16.44 -2.10 3.11
CA LYS A 58 -15.95 -2.50 4.44
C LYS A 58 -14.53 -2.00 4.71
N ALA A 59 -13.77 -1.61 3.68
CA ALA A 59 -12.47 -0.97 3.85
C ALA A 59 -12.59 0.34 4.63
N LEU A 60 -13.72 1.05 4.49
CA LEU A 60 -13.96 2.34 5.13
C LEU A 60 -13.78 2.25 6.65
N ASN A 61 -14.24 1.16 7.28
CA ASN A 61 -14.11 0.97 8.73
C ASN A 61 -12.63 0.99 9.17
N PHE A 62 -11.74 0.34 8.43
CA PHE A 62 -10.31 0.32 8.76
C PHE A 62 -9.67 1.68 8.51
N LEU A 63 -9.99 2.28 7.37
CA LEU A 63 -9.44 3.57 6.95
C LEU A 63 -9.85 4.70 7.91
N SER A 64 -11.12 4.73 8.35
CA SER A 64 -11.66 5.80 9.20
C SER A 64 -11.24 5.68 10.67
N THR A 65 -10.89 4.49 11.16
CA THR A 65 -10.50 4.29 12.57
C THR A 65 -9.00 4.23 12.78
N SER A 66 -8.20 4.25 11.71
CA SER A 66 -6.74 4.13 11.80
C SER A 66 -6.10 5.48 11.46
N PRO A 67 -5.56 6.21 12.45
CA PRO A 67 -5.01 7.56 12.21
C PRO A 67 -3.67 7.54 11.47
N ILE A 68 -3.02 6.38 11.34
CA ILE A 68 -1.71 6.26 10.69
C ILE A 68 -1.85 5.33 9.47
N TRP A 69 -1.62 5.85 8.27
CA TRP A 69 -1.58 5.04 7.05
C TRP A 69 -0.16 4.97 6.50
N ILE A 70 0.20 3.79 6.00
CA ILE A 70 1.52 3.51 5.43
C ILE A 70 1.31 2.96 4.02
N THR A 71 1.92 3.60 3.03
CA THR A 71 1.77 3.25 1.61
C THR A 71 3.12 3.32 0.89
N PHE A 72 3.17 2.98 -0.40
CA PHE A 72 4.33 3.23 -1.25
C PHE A 72 3.94 3.99 -2.53
N GLY A 73 4.32 5.26 -2.63
CA GLY A 73 3.91 6.17 -3.70
C GLY A 73 2.45 6.64 -3.59
N GLY A 74 1.80 6.35 -2.47
CA GLY A 74 0.36 6.55 -2.29
C GLY A 74 -0.07 8.00 -2.16
N GLU A 75 0.84 8.93 -1.83
CA GLU A 75 0.53 10.36 -1.76
C GLU A 75 -0.09 10.88 -3.07
N ASN A 76 0.42 10.41 -4.21
CA ASN A 76 0.00 10.87 -5.54
C ASN A 76 -0.92 9.89 -6.28
N PHE A 77 -1.23 8.74 -5.67
CA PHE A 77 -2.01 7.68 -6.32
C PHE A 77 -3.10 7.12 -5.39
N ASP A 78 -2.71 6.30 -4.40
CA ASP A 78 -3.63 5.61 -3.50
C ASP A 78 -4.59 6.55 -2.78
N LEU A 79 -4.06 7.57 -2.10
CA LEU A 79 -4.84 8.52 -1.31
C LEU A 79 -5.88 9.26 -2.17
N PRO A 80 -5.53 9.84 -3.33
CA PRO A 80 -6.52 10.42 -4.25
C PRO A 80 -7.62 9.48 -4.70
N PHE A 81 -7.31 8.21 -5.02
CA PHE A 81 -8.31 7.21 -5.40
C PHE A 81 -9.21 6.83 -4.22
N ILE A 82 -8.63 6.64 -3.03
CA ILE A 82 -9.37 6.34 -1.80
C ILE A 82 -10.32 7.49 -1.47
N LYS A 83 -9.87 8.75 -1.55
CA LYS A 83 -10.68 9.93 -1.28
C LYS A 83 -11.80 10.13 -2.31
N LYS A 84 -11.55 9.82 -3.60
CA LYS A 84 -12.60 9.80 -4.63
C LYS A 84 -13.68 8.76 -4.30
N THR A 85 -13.25 7.57 -3.87
CA THR A 85 -14.12 6.43 -3.59
C THR A 85 -14.95 6.67 -2.32
N PHE A 86 -14.34 7.23 -1.28
CA PHE A 86 -14.98 7.53 0.00
C PHE A 86 -14.93 9.04 0.28
N GLN A 87 -15.86 9.79 -0.30
CA GLN A 87 -15.81 11.26 -0.31
C GLN A 87 -15.82 11.89 1.10
N SER A 88 -16.54 11.27 2.05
CA SER A 88 -16.61 11.71 3.45
C SER A 88 -15.40 11.30 4.30
N LEU A 89 -14.53 10.40 3.81
CA LEU A 89 -13.37 9.94 4.55
C LEU A 89 -12.32 11.06 4.63
N GLU A 90 -11.93 11.44 5.83
CA GLU A 90 -10.81 12.35 6.03
C GLU A 90 -9.47 11.66 5.71
N TYR A 91 -8.46 12.44 5.36
CA TYR A 91 -7.10 11.91 5.26
C TYR A 91 -6.60 11.46 6.64
N PRO A 92 -5.68 10.48 6.70
CA PRO A 92 -5.12 10.06 7.98
C PRO A 92 -4.39 11.22 8.66
N GLU A 93 -4.40 11.24 9.98
CA GLU A 93 -3.62 12.20 10.77
C GLU A 93 -2.12 12.11 10.45
N ILE A 94 -1.63 10.90 10.18
CA ILE A 94 -0.26 10.62 9.80
C ILE A 94 -0.23 9.73 8.57
N HIS A 95 0.50 10.17 7.55
CA HIS A 95 0.78 9.37 6.36
C HIS A 95 2.28 9.14 6.22
N LEU A 96 2.69 7.88 6.20
CA LEU A 96 4.05 7.46 5.88
C LEU A 96 4.09 6.88 4.46
N ASP A 97 4.47 7.72 3.50
CA ASP A 97 4.75 7.25 2.15
C ASP A 97 6.21 6.75 2.03
N LEU A 98 6.38 5.44 2.08
CA LEU A 98 7.68 4.76 2.09
C LEU A 98 8.53 5.06 0.86
N PHE A 99 7.93 5.43 -0.28
CA PHE A 99 8.68 5.81 -1.48
C PHE A 99 9.67 6.95 -1.21
N HIS A 100 9.31 7.85 -0.30
CA HIS A 100 10.17 8.96 0.08
C HIS A 100 11.24 8.56 1.11
N TYR A 101 10.95 7.59 1.97
CA TYR A 101 11.85 7.11 3.02
C TYR A 101 12.94 6.19 2.47
N THR A 102 12.64 5.37 1.47
CA THR A 102 13.63 4.48 0.84
C THR A 102 14.79 5.26 0.19
N ARG A 103 14.54 6.51 -0.21
CA ARG A 103 15.60 7.41 -0.70
C ARG A 103 16.65 7.73 0.34
N LEU A 104 16.31 7.70 1.65
CA LEU A 104 17.28 7.87 2.73
C LEU A 104 18.30 6.74 2.76
N LEU A 105 17.90 5.54 2.30
CA LEU A 105 18.76 4.35 2.20
C LEU A 105 19.54 4.32 0.88
N GLY A 106 19.35 5.31 0.00
CA GLY A 106 19.91 5.31 -1.35
C GLY A 106 19.14 4.42 -2.34
N LEU A 107 18.05 3.78 -1.92
CA LEU A 107 17.23 2.90 -2.77
C LEU A 107 16.29 3.75 -3.65
N ARG A 108 16.23 3.41 -4.94
CA ARG A 108 15.47 4.18 -5.94
C ARG A 108 14.70 3.27 -6.90
N GLY A 109 13.42 3.57 -7.07
CA GLY A 109 12.53 2.89 -8.02
C GLY A 109 11.16 2.64 -7.42
N GLY A 110 10.35 1.84 -8.12
CA GLY A 110 9.11 1.30 -7.57
C GLY A 110 9.35 0.22 -6.53
N LEU A 111 8.31 -0.11 -5.75
CA LEU A 111 8.36 -1.07 -4.65
C LEU A 111 9.07 -2.37 -5.03
N LYS A 112 8.71 -2.96 -6.18
CA LYS A 112 9.28 -4.24 -6.67
C LYS A 112 10.78 -4.23 -6.86
N LYS A 113 11.31 -3.13 -7.37
CA LYS A 113 12.75 -2.98 -7.58
C LYS A 113 13.45 -2.93 -6.23
N ILE A 114 12.88 -2.19 -5.28
CA ILE A 114 13.42 -2.06 -3.93
C ILE A 114 13.36 -3.39 -3.19
N GLU A 115 12.24 -4.11 -3.27
CA GLU A 115 12.09 -5.45 -2.71
C GLU A 115 13.17 -6.40 -3.21
N LYS A 116 13.43 -6.41 -4.52
CA LYS A 116 14.49 -7.22 -5.12
C LYS A 116 15.88 -6.81 -4.61
N GLU A 117 16.16 -5.52 -4.50
CA GLU A 117 17.42 -5.01 -3.91
C GLU A 117 17.59 -5.41 -2.44
N LEU A 118 16.47 -5.58 -1.71
CA LEU A 118 16.44 -6.05 -0.33
C LEU A 118 16.38 -7.59 -0.20
N GLY A 119 16.38 -8.34 -1.30
CA GLY A 119 16.31 -9.81 -1.29
C GLY A 119 14.92 -10.37 -0.94
N ILE A 120 13.86 -9.59 -1.10
CA ILE A 120 12.47 -10.02 -0.87
C ILE A 120 11.97 -10.75 -2.13
N GLU A 121 11.65 -12.03 -1.99
CA GLU A 121 11.10 -12.85 -3.07
C GLU A 121 9.57 -12.73 -3.17
N ARG A 122 9.04 -12.84 -4.39
CA ARG A 122 7.60 -12.74 -4.67
C ARG A 122 7.10 -13.95 -5.43
N LYS A 123 5.91 -14.44 -5.09
CA LYS A 123 5.19 -15.43 -5.90
C LYS A 123 4.62 -14.80 -7.18
N THR A 124 4.43 -13.49 -7.17
CA THR A 124 3.95 -12.71 -8.32
C THR A 124 5.07 -12.02 -9.09
N GLU A 125 6.28 -12.60 -9.09
CA GLU A 125 7.40 -12.09 -9.88
C GLU A 125 6.99 -11.87 -11.35
N GLY A 126 7.38 -10.72 -11.90
CA GLY A 126 7.00 -10.30 -13.26
C GLY A 126 5.61 -9.67 -13.40
N PHE A 127 4.76 -9.69 -12.36
CA PHE A 127 3.50 -8.94 -12.39
C PHE A 127 3.78 -7.44 -12.31
N ASN A 128 2.82 -6.61 -12.67
CA ASN A 128 2.84 -5.14 -12.56
C ASN A 128 1.40 -4.60 -12.59
N GLY A 129 1.21 -3.29 -12.45
CA GLY A 129 -0.12 -2.68 -12.48
C GLY A 129 -0.91 -2.97 -13.77
N TYR A 130 -0.24 -3.12 -14.92
CA TYR A 130 -0.91 -3.54 -16.16
C TYR A 130 -1.41 -4.99 -16.10
N THR A 131 -0.66 -5.87 -15.45
CA THR A 131 -1.08 -7.25 -15.18
C THR A 131 -2.30 -7.26 -14.26
N ALA A 132 -2.32 -6.42 -13.22
CA ALA A 132 -3.45 -6.28 -12.31
C ALA A 132 -4.74 -5.88 -13.05
N VAL A 133 -4.66 -4.86 -13.93
CA VAL A 133 -5.79 -4.45 -14.79
C VAL A 133 -6.29 -5.60 -15.66
N LYS A 134 -5.39 -6.40 -16.26
CA LYS A 134 -5.77 -7.58 -17.05
C LYS A 134 -6.47 -8.65 -16.22
N LEU A 135 -5.97 -8.92 -15.01
CA LEU A 135 -6.56 -9.90 -14.10
C LEU A 135 -7.97 -9.45 -13.66
N TRP A 136 -8.15 -8.16 -13.39
CA TRP A 136 -9.46 -7.61 -13.08
C TRP A 136 -10.44 -7.77 -14.25
N ARG A 137 -10.03 -7.44 -15.47
CA ARG A 137 -10.88 -7.61 -16.67
C ARG A 137 -11.32 -9.05 -16.86
N LYS A 138 -10.41 -10.02 -16.76
CA LYS A 138 -10.75 -11.45 -16.79
C LYS A 138 -11.76 -11.85 -15.73
N TRP A 139 -11.61 -11.33 -14.51
CA TRP A 139 -12.59 -11.59 -13.45
C TRP A 139 -13.98 -11.04 -13.79
N ILE A 140 -14.07 -9.83 -14.33
CA ILE A 140 -15.36 -9.20 -14.65
C ILE A 140 -16.02 -9.81 -15.88
N GLU A 141 -15.26 -10.02 -16.96
CA GLU A 141 -15.76 -10.48 -18.25
C GLU A 141 -16.00 -12.00 -18.28
N GLU A 142 -15.10 -12.78 -17.69
CA GLU A 142 -15.11 -14.25 -17.79
C GLU A 142 -15.48 -14.93 -16.46
N ARG A 143 -15.67 -14.18 -15.36
CA ARG A 143 -15.82 -14.73 -14.00
C ARG A 143 -14.66 -15.66 -13.60
N ASP A 144 -13.46 -15.40 -14.12
CA ASP A 144 -12.26 -16.19 -13.82
C ASP A 144 -11.80 -15.99 -12.37
N ARG A 145 -12.17 -16.95 -11.51
CA ARG A 145 -11.77 -16.97 -10.09
C ARG A 145 -10.26 -17.12 -9.90
N SER A 146 -9.55 -17.72 -10.84
CA SER A 146 -8.09 -17.84 -10.80
C SER A 146 -7.45 -16.46 -11.00
N ALA A 147 -7.97 -15.67 -11.93
CA ALA A 147 -7.52 -14.30 -12.14
C ALA A 147 -7.72 -13.44 -10.88
N LEU A 148 -8.89 -13.52 -10.24
CA LEU A 148 -9.15 -12.82 -8.98
C LEU A 148 -8.20 -13.24 -7.86
N ARG A 149 -7.94 -14.55 -7.69
CA ARG A 149 -6.98 -15.05 -6.68
C ARG A 149 -5.56 -14.51 -6.93
N LYS A 150 -5.13 -14.44 -8.18
CA LYS A 150 -3.83 -13.88 -8.56
C LYS A 150 -3.75 -12.38 -8.29
N LEU A 151 -4.83 -11.62 -8.54
CA LEU A 151 -4.92 -10.20 -8.21
C LEU A 151 -4.82 -9.97 -6.70
N ILE A 152 -5.56 -10.75 -5.90
CA ILE A 152 -5.50 -10.68 -4.43
C ILE A 152 -4.11 -11.05 -3.93
N LEU A 153 -3.49 -12.10 -4.48
CA LEU A 153 -2.13 -12.49 -4.10
C LEU A 153 -1.13 -11.38 -4.39
N TYR A 154 -1.26 -10.73 -5.55
CA TYR A 154 -0.39 -9.64 -5.97
C TYR A 154 -0.47 -8.46 -5.00
N ASN A 155 -1.68 -7.95 -4.75
CA ASN A 155 -1.88 -6.87 -3.78
C ASN A 155 -1.50 -7.28 -2.35
N ARG A 156 -1.73 -8.54 -1.94
CA ARG A 156 -1.29 -9.04 -0.64
C ARG A 156 0.22 -8.96 -0.47
N GLU A 157 0.99 -9.29 -1.51
CA GLU A 157 2.44 -9.12 -1.49
C GLU A 157 2.82 -7.64 -1.45
N ASP A 158 2.15 -6.75 -2.19
CA ASP A 158 2.42 -5.31 -2.12
C ASP A 158 2.18 -4.76 -0.70
N VAL A 159 1.04 -5.07 -0.07
CA VAL A 159 0.72 -4.62 1.30
C VAL A 159 1.66 -5.17 2.36
N LEU A 160 1.89 -6.49 2.38
CA LEU A 160 2.67 -7.10 3.46
C LEU A 160 4.15 -6.72 3.37
N ASN A 161 4.66 -6.52 2.17
CA ASN A 161 6.05 -6.12 1.99
C ASN A 161 6.31 -4.67 2.42
N LEU A 162 5.30 -3.80 2.49
CA LEU A 162 5.45 -2.47 3.08
C LEU A 162 5.98 -2.53 4.53
N LYS A 163 5.52 -3.51 5.32
CA LYS A 163 6.03 -3.70 6.69
C LYS A 163 7.52 -4.04 6.69
N ILE A 164 7.93 -4.95 5.81
CA ILE A 164 9.32 -5.38 5.68
C ILE A 164 10.19 -4.18 5.26
N VAL A 165 9.77 -3.43 4.25
CA VAL A 165 10.48 -2.22 3.77
C VAL A 165 10.58 -1.17 4.89
N LEU A 166 9.51 -0.94 5.65
CA LEU A 166 9.52 -0.03 6.78
C LEU A 166 10.51 -0.48 7.88
N ASP A 167 10.61 -1.78 8.15
CA ASP A 167 11.55 -2.32 9.13
C ASP A 167 13.01 -2.06 8.71
N TYR A 168 13.34 -2.25 7.43
CA TYR A 168 14.65 -1.87 6.89
C TYR A 168 14.93 -0.37 7.03
N ILE A 169 13.92 0.47 6.80
CA ILE A 169 14.06 1.93 6.96
C ILE A 169 14.37 2.28 8.42
N ILE A 170 13.63 1.72 9.37
CA ILE A 170 13.82 1.96 10.80
C ILE A 170 15.20 1.50 11.26
N GLU A 171 15.61 0.29 10.86
CA GLU A 171 16.94 -0.24 11.20
C GLU A 171 18.06 0.66 10.66
N PHE A 172 17.94 1.14 9.43
CA PHE A 172 18.89 2.08 8.85
C PHE A 172 18.97 3.39 9.66
N CYS A 173 17.83 3.95 10.05
CA CYS A 173 17.77 5.18 10.86
C CYS A 173 18.44 5.01 12.22
N TYR A 174 18.25 3.87 12.90
CA TYR A 174 18.96 3.56 14.14
C TYR A 174 20.48 3.46 13.91
N LYS A 175 20.93 2.74 12.88
CA LYS A 175 22.36 2.59 12.55
C LYS A 175 23.04 3.92 12.23
N LYS A 176 22.33 4.85 11.59
CA LYS A 176 22.81 6.20 11.28
C LYS A 176 22.68 7.20 12.43
N ARG A 177 22.14 6.78 13.59
CA ARG A 177 21.90 7.63 14.76
C ARG A 177 21.02 8.84 14.44
N PHE A 178 20.01 8.61 13.60
CA PHE A 178 18.95 9.59 13.36
C PHE A 178 17.91 9.60 14.48
N PHE A 179 17.87 8.53 15.27
CA PHE A 179 17.15 8.39 16.53
C PHE A 179 18.15 8.27 17.68
#